data_AF-A0A829YFS9-F1
#
_entry.id   AF-A0A829YFS9-F1
#
_cell.length_a   1.000
_cell.length_b   1.000
_cell.length_c   1.000
_cell.angle_alpha   90.00
_cell.angle_beta   90.00
_cell.angle_gamma   90.00
#
_symmetry.space_group_name_H-M   'P 1'
#
loop_
_entity.id
_entity.type
_entity.pdbx_description
1 polymer ?
#
loop_
_entity_poly.entity_id
_entity_poly.type
_entity_poly.pdbx_seq_one_letter_code
_entity_poly.pdbx_strand_id
1 'polypeptide(L)' 'MKLTGATETWLEVPFVRRSVTPTVAPEGGEGPWHQYVITQGDNEITGLRAGTLTEVTRHVDELTERLNERRVGKQKHK' A
#
# COMPACT_ATOMS: atom_id res chain seq x y z
N MET A 1 0.41 -2.53 -33.28
CA MET A 1 1.03 -3.45 -32.29
C MET A 1 0.34 -3.24 -30.95
N LYS A 2 -0.35 -4.25 -30.41
CA LYS A 2 -1.03 -4.17 -29.11
C LYS A 2 -0.03 -4.54 -28.01
N LEU A 3 0.50 -3.55 -27.31
CA LEU A 3 1.27 -3.74 -26.08
C LEU A 3 0.28 -3.67 -24.91
N THR A 4 -0.54 -4.71 -24.70
CA THR A 4 -1.53 -4.71 -23.59
C THR A 4 -1.57 -6.01 -22.80
N GLY A 5 -0.62 -6.93 -22.99
CA GLY A 5 -0.62 -8.21 -22.26
C GLY A 5 -0.05 -8.13 -20.84
N ALA A 6 0.93 -7.25 -20.61
CA ALA A 6 1.63 -7.21 -19.33
C ALA A 6 0.91 -6.33 -18.31
N THR A 7 0.35 -5.17 -18.68
CA THR A 7 -0.21 -4.23 -17.70
C THR A 7 -1.52 -4.67 -17.04
N GLU A 8 -2.25 -5.62 -17.64
CA GLU A 8 -3.54 -6.10 -17.13
C GLU A 8 -3.39 -7.15 -16.01
N THR A 9 -2.32 -7.96 -16.01
CA THR A 9 -2.13 -9.04 -15.02
C THR A 9 -1.78 -8.53 -13.63
N TRP A 10 -1.11 -7.38 -13.50
CA TRP A 10 -0.79 -6.79 -12.18
C TRP A 10 -2.01 -6.20 -11.48
N LEU A 11 -3.04 -5.82 -12.24
CA LEU A 11 -4.31 -5.37 -11.67
C LEU A 11 -5.08 -6.53 -11.01
N GLU A 12 -4.66 -7.78 -11.22
CA GLU A 12 -5.21 -8.96 -10.55
C GLU A 12 -4.49 -9.32 -9.24
N VAL A 13 -3.35 -8.71 -8.93
CA VAL A 13 -2.62 -8.97 -7.67
C VAL A 13 -3.11 -8.06 -6.54
N PRO A 14 -3.60 -8.58 -5.41
CA PRO A 14 -4.12 -7.75 -4.33
C PRO A 14 -3.03 -6.87 -3.73
N PHE A 15 -3.44 -5.74 -3.15
CA PHE A 15 -2.58 -4.92 -2.31
C PHE A 15 -2.25 -5.68 -1.03
N VAL A 16 -0.97 -5.81 -0.72
CA VAL A 16 -0.49 -6.44 0.51
C VAL A 16 0.54 -5.56 1.19
N ARG A 17 0.50 -5.52 2.53
CA ARG A 17 1.54 -4.87 3.32
C ARG A 17 2.82 -5.68 3.22
N ARG A 18 3.86 -5.08 2.64
CA ARG A 18 5.18 -5.70 2.50
C ARG A 18 6.05 -5.49 3.73
N SER A 19 6.12 -4.26 4.23
CA SER A 19 6.92 -3.97 5.44
C SER A 19 6.44 -2.70 6.14
N VAL A 20 6.74 -2.62 7.43
CA VAL A 20 6.64 -1.40 8.24
C VAL A 20 7.91 -1.33 9.08
N THR A 21 8.72 -0.30 8.87
CA THR A 21 10.01 -0.14 9.53
C THR A 21 10.06 1.21 10.26
N PRO A 22 10.60 1.26 11.49
CA PRO A 22 10.89 2.53 12.15
C PRO A 22 11.82 3.38 11.27
N THR A 23 11.58 4.68 11.24
CA THR A 23 12.38 5.62 10.48
C THR A 23 12.54 6.93 11.24
N VAL A 24 13.48 7.75 10.80
CA VAL A 24 13.67 9.10 11.33
C VAL A 24 12.49 9.99 10.94
N ALA A 25 12.15 10.93 11.81
CA ALA A 25 11.14 11.91 11.49
C ALA A 25 11.59 12.74 10.28
N PRO A 26 10.69 13.02 9.31
CA PRO A 26 10.96 13.99 8.25
C PRO A 26 11.14 15.38 8.87
N GLU A 27 11.67 16.33 8.08
CA GLU A 27 11.94 17.69 8.55
C GLU A 27 10.68 18.33 9.15
N GLY A 28 10.79 18.81 10.40
CA GLY A 28 9.66 19.38 11.14
C GLY A 28 8.70 18.36 11.76
N GLY A 29 8.96 17.06 11.62
CA GLY A 29 8.21 16.00 12.29
C GLY A 29 8.73 15.72 13.69
N GLU A 30 7.83 15.55 14.65
CA GLU A 30 8.14 15.13 16.02
C GLU A 30 7.61 13.71 16.28
N GLY A 31 8.21 13.00 17.24
CA GLY A 31 7.77 11.68 17.69
C GLY A 31 8.32 10.49 16.90
N PRO A 32 7.79 9.27 17.15
CA PRO A 32 8.18 8.06 16.44
C PRO A 32 7.57 8.04 15.03
N TRP A 33 8.41 7.76 14.03
CA TRP A 33 7.99 7.64 12.64
C TRP A 33 8.25 6.25 12.11
N HIS A 34 7.39 5.82 11.19
CA HIS A 34 7.54 4.55 10.50
C HIS A 34 7.30 4.75 9.00
N GLN A 35 8.16 4.13 8.22
CA GLN A 35 7.95 3.96 6.79
C GLN A 35 7.22 2.65 6.56
N TYR A 36 6.20 2.67 5.70
CA TYR A 36 5.51 1.47 5.28
C TYR A 36 5.61 1.29 3.77
N VAL A 37 5.53 0.03 3.37
CA VAL A 37 5.58 -0.40 1.98
C VAL A 37 4.40 -1.33 1.73
N ILE A 38 3.58 -0.99 0.74
CA ILE A 38 2.49 -1.81 0.23
C ILE A 38 2.85 -2.22 -1.19
N THR A 39 2.68 -3.49 -1.54
CA THR A 39 2.94 -3.98 -2.90
C THR A 39 1.69 -4.49 -3.57
N GLN A 40 1.63 -4.33 -4.88
CA GLN A 40 0.59 -4.82 -5.78
C GLN A 40 1.24 -5.34 -7.07
N GLY A 41 1.62 -6.62 -7.08
CA GLY A 41 2.42 -7.16 -8.18
C GLY A 41 3.79 -6.47 -8.21
N ASP A 42 4.13 -5.84 -9.33
CA ASP A 42 5.36 -5.04 -9.50
C ASP A 42 5.25 -3.63 -8.91
N ASN A 43 4.03 -3.15 -8.63
CA ASN A 43 3.84 -1.80 -8.12
C ASN A 43 4.10 -1.75 -6.62
N GLU A 44 4.78 -0.71 -6.18
CA GLU A 44 5.07 -0.45 -4.78
C GLU A 44 4.57 0.94 -4.38
N ILE A 45 3.88 1.00 -3.25
CA ILE A 45 3.41 2.22 -2.61
C ILE A 45 4.17 2.36 -1.30
N THR A 46 5.02 3.39 -1.23
CA THR A 46 5.76 3.75 -0.03
C THR A 46 5.12 4.95 0.64
N GLY A 47 4.99 4.92 1.96
CA GLY A 47 4.50 6.06 2.73
C GLY A 47 5.18 6.20 4.08
N LEU A 48 5.14 7.42 4.61
CA LEU A 48 5.67 7.77 5.92
C LEU A 48 4.51 8.15 6.83
N ARG A 49 4.55 7.68 8.09
CA ARG A 49 3.52 8.00 9.07
C ARG A 49 4.11 8.09 10.47
N ALA A 50 3.70 9.12 11.21
CA ALA A 50 3.96 9.26 12.64
C ALA A 50 3.05 8.34 13.45
N GLY A 51 3.57 7.76 14.52
CA GLY A 51 2.85 6.89 15.43
C GLY A 51 3.67 5.67 15.86
N THR A 52 3.09 4.85 16.72
CA THR A 52 3.72 3.58 17.13
C THR A 52 3.68 2.55 16.00
N LEU A 53 4.57 1.55 16.08
CA LEU A 53 4.59 0.45 15.10
C LEU A 53 3.21 -0.20 14.95
N THR A 54 2.50 -0.44 16.05
CA THR A 54 1.16 -1.06 16.05
C THR A 54 0.12 -0.18 15.34
N GLU A 55 0.12 1.12 15.63
CA GLU A 55 -0.82 2.05 14.99
C GLU A 55 -0.58 2.18 13.49
N VAL A 56 0.69 2.30 13.09
CA VAL A 56 1.06 2.39 11.67
C VAL A 56 0.75 1.07 10.97
N THR A 57 1.05 -0.06 11.60
CA THR A 57 0.74 -1.39 11.05
C THR A 57 -0.75 -1.56 10.81
N ARG A 58 -1.59 -1.27 11.83
CA ARG A 58 -3.06 -1.33 11.71
C ARG A 58 -3.56 -0.41 10.59
N HIS A 59 -3.04 0.81 10.53
CA HIS A 59 -3.43 1.75 9.50
C HIS A 59 -3.11 1.24 8.09
N VAL A 60 -1.96 0.59 7.91
CA VAL A 60 -1.54 0.03 6.63
C VAL A 60 -2.40 -1.17 6.26
N ASP A 61 -2.77 -2.02 7.22
CA ASP A 61 -3.71 -3.12 6.99
C ASP A 61 -5.07 -2.58 6.50
N GLU A 62 -5.67 -1.63 7.22
CA GLU A 62 -6.95 -1.00 6.82
C GLU A 62 -6.85 -0.33 5.44
N LEU A 63 -5.70 0.30 5.12
CA LEU A 63 -5.45 0.86 3.79
C LEU A 63 -5.45 -0.22 2.72
N THR A 64 -4.76 -1.35 2.94
CA THR A 64 -4.71 -2.45 1.98
C THR A 64 -6.08 -3.08 1.77
N GLU A 65 -6.85 -3.27 2.83
CA GLU A 65 -8.23 -3.75 2.77
C GLU A 65 -9.08 -2.82 1.89
N ARG A 66 -9.08 -1.52 2.19
CA ARG A 66 -9.84 -0.52 1.42
C ARG A 66 -9.41 -0.45 -0.05
N LEU A 67 -8.12 -0.60 -0.34
CA LEU A 67 -7.59 -0.63 -1.70
C LEU A 67 -8.09 -1.87 -2.45
N ASN A 68 -8.10 -3.02 -1.79
CA ASN A 68 -8.62 -4.28 -2.33
C ASN A 68 -10.14 -4.24 -2.55
N GLU A 69 -10.92 -3.68 -1.61
CA GLU A 69 -12.38 -3.51 -1.75
C GLU A 69 -12.74 -2.67 -2.97
N ARG A 70 -12.05 -1.54 -3.18
CA ARG A 70 -12.23 -0.70 -4.38
C ARG A 70 -11.92 -1.47 -5.65
N ARG A 71 -10.96 -2.40 -5.60
CA ARG A 71 -10.58 -3.23 -6.75
C ARG A 71 -11.66 -4.26 -7.09
N VAL A 72 -12.19 -4.94 -6.08
CA VAL A 72 -13.28 -5.92 -6.23
C VAL A 72 -14.56 -5.24 -6.70
N GLY A 73 -14.88 -4.04 -6.19
CA GLY A 73 -16.03 -3.26 -6.64
C GLY A 73 -15.99 -2.88 -8.12
N LYS A 74 -14.80 -2.61 -8.68
CA LYS A 74 -14.61 -2.33 -10.12
C LYS A 74 -14.78 -3.56 -11.03
N GLN A 75 -14.67 -4.77 -10.49
CA GLN A 75 -14.81 -6.03 -11.24
C GLN A 75 -16.28 -6.42 -11.49
N LYS A 76 -17.26 -5.78 -10.84
CA LYS A 76 -18.69 -6.14 -10.95
C LYS A 76 -19.47 -5.45 -12.08
N HIS A 77 -18.80 -4.77 -13.03
CA HIS A 77 -19.47 -4.33 -14.26
C HIS A 77 -19.17 -5.34 -15.37
N LYS A 78 -20.02 -6.36 -15.48
CA LYS A 78 -20.18 -7.18 -16.68
C LYS A 78 -21.66 -7.47 -16.89
#